data_AF-A0A5C7B591-F1
#
_entry.id   AF-A0A5C7B591-F1
#
_cell.length_a   1.000
_cell.length_b   1.000
_cell.length_c   1.000
_cell.angle_alpha   90.00
_cell.angle_beta   90.00
_cell.angle_gamma   90.00
#
_symmetry.space_group_name_H-M   'P 1'
#
loop_
_entity.id
_entity.type
_entity.pdbx_description
1 polymer ?
#
loop_
_entity_poly.entity_id
_entity_poly.type
_entity_poly.pdbx_seq_one_letter_code
_entity_poly.pdbx_strand_id
1 'polypeptide(L)' 'MTKQPEALLEYNLIQQLIGSGYASVKVQDGNALVFNLKSHVEVFNKTTYSDKIESVHNQITQTFKKGLLQQLFV' A
#
# COMPACT_ATOMS: atom_id res chain seq x y z
N MET A 1 -9.94 29.68 19.48
CA MET A 1 -9.30 28.40 19.10
C MET A 1 -8.74 28.55 17.69
N THR A 2 -7.46 28.85 17.58
CA THR A 2 -6.77 28.93 16.29
C THR A 2 -6.62 27.51 15.75
N LYS A 3 -7.33 27.17 14.67
CA LYS A 3 -7.03 25.94 13.92
C LYS A 3 -5.58 26.03 13.46
N GLN A 4 -4.78 25.02 13.77
CA GLN A 4 -3.40 24.95 13.29
C GLN A 4 -3.43 24.97 11.75
N PRO A 5 -2.73 25.93 11.10
CA PRO A 5 -2.75 26.04 9.65
C PRO A 5 -2.33 24.74 8.97
N GLU A 6 -1.46 23.96 9.59
CA GLU A 6 -1.02 22.63 9.14
C GLU A 6 -2.19 21.64 9.05
N ALA A 7 -3.05 21.58 10.08
CA ALA A 7 -4.20 20.67 10.10
C ALA A 7 -5.24 21.02 9.02
N LEU A 8 -5.38 22.31 8.69
CA LEU A 8 -6.26 22.74 7.59
C LEU A 8 -5.67 22.36 6.22
N LEU A 9 -4.37 22.55 6.04
CA LEU A 9 -3.67 22.16 4.83
C LEU A 9 -3.71 20.64 4.61
N GLU A 10 -3.48 19.86 5.67
CA GLU A 10 -3.56 18.40 5.64
C GLU A 10 -4.97 17.93 5.25
N TYR A 11 -6.01 18.49 5.90
CA TYR A 11 -7.40 18.16 5.56
C TYR A 11 -7.69 18.43 4.07
N ASN A 12 -7.33 19.62 3.57
CA ASN A 12 -7.57 20.00 2.18
C ASN A 12 -6.83 19.07 1.20
N LEU A 13 -5.57 18.70 1.51
CA LEU A 13 -4.78 17.78 0.69
C LEU A 13 -5.42 16.40 0.63
N ILE A 14 -5.87 15.86 1.76
CA ILE A 14 -6.56 14.56 1.81
C ILE A 14 -7.84 14.59 0.95
N GLN A 15 -8.64 15.66 1.04
CA GLN A 15 -9.84 15.79 0.21
C GLN A 15 -9.52 15.83 -1.29
N GLN A 16 -8.44 16.50 -1.69
CA GLN A 16 -7.99 16.53 -3.10
C GLN A 16 -7.55 15.15 -3.60
N LEU A 17 -6.83 14.39 -2.79
CA LEU A 17 -6.41 13.03 -3.14
C LEU A 17 -7.62 12.10 -3.27
N ILE A 18 -8.57 12.15 -2.34
CA ILE A 18 -9.81 11.37 -2.43
C ILE A 18 -10.60 11.75 -3.69
N GLY A 19 -10.73 13.06 -3.97
CA GLY A 19 -11.37 13.56 -5.19
C GLY A 19 -10.67 13.14 -6.49
N SER A 20 -9.38 12.80 -6.42
CA SER A 20 -8.60 12.29 -7.57
C SER A 20 -8.63 10.76 -7.68
N GLY A 21 -9.39 10.06 -6.82
CA GLY A 21 -9.55 8.60 -6.87
C GLY A 21 -8.60 7.80 -5.98
N TYR A 22 -7.81 8.45 -5.12
CA TYR A 22 -6.96 7.74 -4.16
C TYR A 22 -7.77 7.22 -2.97
N ALA A 23 -7.55 5.96 -2.60
CA ALA A 23 -8.17 5.38 -1.42
C ALA A 23 -7.46 5.86 -0.15
N SER A 24 -8.23 6.32 0.84
CA SER A 24 -7.71 6.63 2.16
C SER A 24 -7.63 5.35 3.00
N VAL A 25 -6.42 4.97 3.44
CA VAL A 25 -6.18 3.77 4.24
C VAL A 25 -5.47 4.15 5.52
N LYS A 26 -5.97 3.64 6.65
CA LYS A 26 -5.37 3.87 7.96
C LYS A 26 -4.33 2.78 8.26
N VAL A 27 -3.05 3.17 8.29
CA VAL A 27 -1.94 2.28 8.65
C VAL A 27 -1.43 2.67 10.04
N GLN A 28 -1.71 1.84 11.04
CA GLN A 28 -1.45 2.17 12.46
C GLN A 28 -0.11 1.62 12.97
N ASP A 29 0.40 0.57 12.33
CA ASP A 29 1.64 -0.11 12.70
C ASP A 29 2.28 -0.80 11.48
N GLY A 30 3.44 -1.41 11.69
CA GLY A 30 4.17 -2.13 10.64
C GLY A 30 3.43 -3.34 10.09
N ASN A 31 2.61 -4.02 10.89
CA ASN A 31 1.83 -5.17 10.42
C ASN A 31 0.71 -4.69 9.47
N ALA A 32 0.02 -3.60 9.82
CA ALA A 32 -0.98 -2.97 8.97
C ALA A 32 -0.39 -2.54 7.61
N LEU A 33 0.86 -2.07 7.61
CA LEU A 33 1.57 -1.73 6.36
C LEU A 33 1.79 -2.97 5.48
N VAL A 34 2.29 -4.06 6.09
CA VAL A 34 2.54 -5.32 5.38
C VAL A 34 1.25 -5.93 4.83
N PHE A 35 0.14 -5.87 5.59
CA PHE A 35 -1.17 -6.34 5.12
C PHE A 35 -1.74 -5.47 4.00
N ASN A 36 -1.59 -4.14 4.05
CA ASN A 36 -1.99 -3.28 2.95
C ASN A 36 -1.18 -3.54 1.68
N LEU A 37 0.13 -3.76 1.82
CA LEU A 37 0.97 -4.14 0.69
C LEU A 37 0.57 -5.50 0.11
N LYS A 38 0.32 -6.50 0.98
CA LYS A 38 -0.15 -7.84 0.58
C LYS A 38 -1.41 -7.73 -0.27
N SER A 39 -2.44 -7.02 0.19
CA SER A 39 -3.71 -6.92 -0.54
C SER A 39 -3.55 -6.27 -1.92
N HIS A 40 -2.69 -5.26 -2.04
CA HIS A 40 -2.38 -4.66 -3.35
C HIS A 40 -1.67 -5.64 -4.29
N VAL A 41 -0.71 -6.43 -3.78
CA VAL A 41 0.01 -7.44 -4.59
C VAL A 41 -0.92 -8.59 -5.00
N GLU A 42 -1.83 -9.01 -4.13
CA GLU A 42 -2.86 -10.02 -4.43
C GLU A 42 -3.80 -9.58 -5.56
N VAL A 43 -4.30 -8.35 -5.48
CA VAL A 43 -5.17 -7.76 -6.52
C VAL A 43 -4.41 -7.65 -7.84
N PHE A 44 -3.17 -7.16 -7.82
CA PHE A 44 -2.34 -7.00 -9.01
C PHE A 44 -2.05 -8.34 -9.69
N ASN A 45 -1.67 -9.36 -8.91
CA ASN A 45 -1.31 -10.68 -9.42
C ASN A 45 -2.50 -11.65 -9.55
N LYS A 46 -3.71 -11.25 -9.16
CA LYS A 46 -4.91 -12.09 -9.13
C LYS A 46 -4.67 -13.40 -8.36
N THR A 47 -4.03 -13.31 -7.20
CA THR A 47 -3.64 -14.46 -6.37
C THR A 47 -3.90 -14.19 -4.90
N THR A 48 -3.91 -15.23 -4.06
CA THR A 48 -4.06 -15.11 -2.61
C THR A 48 -2.84 -15.68 -1.91
N TYR A 49 -2.28 -14.93 -0.97
CA TYR A 49 -1.15 -15.30 -0.15
C TYR A 49 -1.60 -15.68 1.27
N SER A 50 -0.80 -16.52 1.94
CA SER A 50 -1.07 -16.93 3.33
C SER A 50 -0.95 -15.76 4.31
N ASP A 51 -1.65 -15.82 5.44
CA ASP A 51 -1.63 -14.79 6.49
C ASP A 51 -0.42 -14.84 7.43
N LYS A 52 0.45 -15.85 7.30
CA LYS A 52 1.71 -15.90 8.07
C LYS A 52 2.63 -14.77 7.62
N ILE A 53 2.93 -13.84 8.52
CA ILE A 53 3.76 -12.64 8.24
C ILE A 53 5.12 -13.01 7.61
N GLU A 54 5.78 -14.06 8.11
CA GLU A 54 7.03 -14.57 7.51
C GLU A 54 6.85 -15.05 6.06
N SER A 55 5.72 -15.70 5.78
CA SER A 55 5.34 -16.13 4.43
C SER A 55 5.05 -14.92 3.54
N VAL A 56 4.34 -13.92 4.05
CA VAL A 56 4.02 -12.69 3.31
C VAL A 56 5.31 -11.93 2.94
N HIS A 57 6.23 -11.77 3.88
CA HIS A 57 7.47 -11.01 3.64
C HIS A 57 8.37 -11.69 2.59
N ASN A 58 8.54 -13.02 2.71
CA ASN A 58 9.26 -13.80 1.71
C ASN A 58 8.58 -13.75 0.33
N GLN A 59 7.25 -13.85 0.29
CA GLN A 59 6.51 -13.95 -0.96
C GLN A 59 6.39 -12.60 -1.70
N ILE A 60 6.28 -11.49 -0.97
CA ILE A 60 6.41 -10.13 -1.50
C ILE A 60 7.80 -9.96 -2.14
N THR A 61 8.87 -10.33 -1.43
CA THR A 61 10.25 -10.26 -1.95
C THR A 61 10.41 -11.05 -3.25
N GLN A 62 9.87 -12.26 -3.32
CA GLN A 62 9.96 -13.11 -4.52
C GLN A 62 9.11 -12.57 -5.68
N THR A 63 7.98 -11.92 -5.40
CA THR A 63 7.12 -11.30 -6.42
C THR A 63 7.80 -10.09 -7.06
N PHE A 64 8.43 -9.22 -6.27
CA PHE A 64 9.22 -8.11 -6.81
C PHE A 64 10.35 -8.58 -7.71
N LYS A 65 11.07 -9.64 -7.31
CA LYS A 65 12.11 -10.26 -8.16
C LYS A 65 11.55 -10.77 -9.48
N LYS A 66 10.38 -11.42 -9.49
CA LYS A 66 9.73 -11.89 -10.72
C LYS A 66 9.31 -10.74 -11.63
N GLY A 67 8.73 -9.67 -11.09
CA GLY A 67 8.38 -8.48 -11.87
C GLY A 67 9.59 -7.81 -12.52
N LEU A 68 10.70 -7.67 -11.78
CA LEU A 68 11.96 -7.15 -12.31
C LEU A 68 12.53 -8.04 -13.43
N LEU A 69 12.47 -9.36 -13.27
CA LEU A 69 12.87 -10.29 -14.33
C LEU A 69 11.98 -10.14 -15.56
N GLN A 70 10.66 -9.99 -15.39
CA GLN A 70 9.72 -9.86 -16.50
C GLN A 70 9.93 -8.58 -17.31
N GLN A 71 10.40 -7.49 -16.68
CA GLN A 71 10.75 -6.24 -17.35
C GLN A 71 12.07 -6.32 -18.13
N LEU A 72 12.97 -7.24 -17.79
CA LEU A 72 14.27 -7.41 -18.45
C LEU A 72 14.20 -8.27 -19.72
N PHE A 73 13.07 -8.96 -19.97
CA PHE A 73 12.86 -9.82 -21.15
C PHE A 73 11.85 -9.25 -22.15
N VAL A 74 11.52 -7.95 -22.08
CA VAL A 74 10.71 -7.22 -23.07
C VAL A 74 11.60 -6.33 -23.93
#